data_AF-M5S6K5-F1
#
_entry.id   AF-M5S6K5-F1
#
_cell.length_a   1.000
_cell.length_b   1.000
_cell.length_c   1.000
_cell.angle_alpha   90.00
_cell.angle_beta   90.00
_cell.angle_gamma   90.00
#
_symmetry.space_group_name_H-M   'P 1'
#
loop_
_entity.id
_entity.type
_entity.pdbx_description
1 polymer ?
#
loop_
_entity_poly.entity_id
_entity_poly.type
_entity_poly.pdbx_seq_one_letter_code
_entity_poly.pdbx_strand_id
1 'polypeptide(L)' 'MDRIVVDIDVLSFYLKNDSRFLCYVQALDGKQLVISFQTLAELMLWQEVHGWGQ' A
#
# COMPACT_ATOMS: atom_id res chain seq x y z
N MET A 1 -18.45 8.76 -0.42
CA MET A 1 -17.39 7.83 -0.87
C MET A 1 -16.26 7.98 0.11
N ASP A 2 -16.05 6.95 0.92
CA ASP A 2 -15.13 7.04 2.06
C ASP A 2 -13.70 6.88 1.58
N ARG A 3 -12.80 7.68 2.15
CA ARG A 3 -11.37 7.59 1.88
C ARG A 3 -10.71 6.92 3.06
N ILE A 4 -9.88 5.93 2.81
CA ILE A 4 -9.06 5.32 3.86
C ILE A 4 -7.59 5.44 3.50
N VAL A 5 -6.80 5.79 4.49
CA VAL A 5 -5.34 5.74 4.38
C VAL A 5 -4.92 4.29 4.54
N VAL A 6 -4.19 3.78 3.55
CA VAL A 6 -3.67 2.40 3.54
C VAL A 6 -2.15 2.46 3.62
N ASP A 7 -1.58 1.59 4.44
CA ASP A 7 -0.13 1.38 4.51
C ASP A 7 0.35 0.59 3.27
N ILE A 8 1.62 0.77 2.91
CA ILE A 8 2.22 0.09 1.77
C ILE A 8 2.32 -1.42 1.98
N ASP A 9 2.38 -1.90 3.22
CA ASP A 9 2.43 -3.33 3.51
C ASP A 9 1.15 -4.07 3.08
N VAL A 10 -0.04 -3.51 3.35
CA VAL A 10 -1.33 -4.04 2.93
C VAL A 10 -1.43 -4.08 1.40
N LEU A 11 -1.00 -3.02 0.72
CA LEU A 11 -0.91 -2.99 -0.74
C LEU A 11 0.08 -4.06 -1.25
N SER A 12 1.19 -4.27 -0.54
CA SER A 12 2.16 -5.28 -0.90
C SER A 12 1.60 -6.70 -0.80
N PHE A 13 0.71 -6.99 0.16
CA PHE A 13 0.02 -8.28 0.26
C PHE A 13 -0.87 -8.51 -0.96
N TYR A 14 -1.61 -7.49 -1.40
CA TYR A 14 -2.42 -7.57 -2.61
C TYR A 14 -1.56 -7.86 -3.86
N LEU A 15 -0.51 -7.05 -4.08
CA LEU A 15 0.36 -7.16 -5.25
C LEU A 15 1.12 -8.49 -5.30
N LYS A 16 1.43 -9.08 -4.15
CA LYS A 16 2.13 -10.37 -4.03
C LYS A 16 1.18 -11.57 -4.01
N ASN A 17 -0.13 -11.35 -4.15
CA ASN A 17 -1.16 -12.38 -4.02
C ASN A 17 -1.06 -13.15 -2.67
N ASP A 18 -0.72 -12.42 -1.61
CA ASP A 18 -0.52 -12.95 -0.26
C ASP A 18 -1.87 -13.10 0.45
N SER A 19 -2.12 -14.28 1.03
CA SER A 19 -3.36 -14.60 1.76
C SER A 19 -3.68 -13.62 2.90
N ARG A 20 -2.69 -12.91 3.47
CA ARG A 20 -2.90 -11.88 4.49
C ARG A 20 -3.76 -10.73 4.00
N PHE A 21 -3.83 -10.49 2.68
CA PHE A 21 -4.72 -9.49 2.11
C PHE A 21 -6.20 -9.76 2.45
N LEU A 22 -6.59 -11.03 2.60
CA LEU A 22 -7.97 -11.42 2.91
C LEU A 22 -8.47 -10.83 4.23
N CYS A 23 -7.57 -10.58 5.19
CA CYS A 23 -7.91 -9.94 6.47
C CYS A 23 -8.39 -8.49 6.31
N TYR A 24 -8.05 -7.83 5.19
CA TYR A 24 -8.33 -6.42 4.96
C TYR A 24 -9.50 -6.17 3.99
N VAL A 25 -9.97 -7.20 3.27
CA VAL A 25 -10.99 -7.05 2.22
C VAL A 25 -12.24 -6.31 2.71
N GLN A 26 -12.78 -6.70 3.87
CA GLN A 26 -13.98 -6.06 4.42
C GLN A 26 -13.76 -4.58 4.77
N ALA A 27 -12.54 -4.22 5.19
CA ALA A 27 -12.19 -2.84 5.51
C ALA A 27 -11.93 -2.00 4.24
N LEU A 28 -11.54 -2.62 3.13
CA LEU A 28 -11.17 -1.96 1.88
C LEU A 28 -12.34 -1.84 0.88
N ASP A 29 -13.26 -2.80 0.89
CA ASP A 29 -14.31 -2.92 -0.12
C ASP A 29 -15.19 -1.67 -0.22
N GLY A 30 -15.44 -1.23 -1.46
CA GLY A 30 -16.22 -0.04 -1.79
C GLY A 30 -15.61 1.32 -1.41
N LYS A 31 -14.36 1.37 -0.92
CA LYS A 31 -13.70 2.61 -0.47
C LYS A 31 -12.65 3.11 -1.45
N GLN A 32 -12.39 4.43 -1.41
CA GLN A 32 -11.27 5.02 -2.12
C GLN A 32 -9.99 4.85 -1.28
N LEU A 33 -9.04 4.08 -1.81
CA LEU A 33 -7.75 3.88 -1.16
C LEU A 33 -6.85 5.09 -1.43
N VAL A 34 -6.26 5.65 -0.37
CA VAL A 34 -5.27 6.73 -0.46
C VAL A 34 -4.04 6.36 0.35
N ILE A 35 -2.88 6.91 0.00
CA ILE A 35 -1.65 6.76 0.78
C ILE A 35 -1.28 8.08 1.44
N SER A 36 -0.60 8.01 2.59
CA SER A 36 -0.08 9.20 3.24
C SER A 36 1.12 9.77 2.48
N PHE A 37 1.37 11.07 2.61
CA PHE A 37 2.58 11.68 2.04
C PHE A 37 3.86 11.12 2.65
N GLN A 38 3.84 10.74 3.94
CA GLN A 38 4.97 10.10 4.60
C GLN A 38 5.31 8.75 3.95
N THR A 39 4.29 7.91 3.71
CA THR A 39 4.46 6.61 3.04
C THR A 39 5.00 6.78 1.63
N LEU A 40 4.54 7.80 0.89
CA LEU A 40 5.08 8.11 -0.43
C LEU A 40 6.57 8.51 -0.36
N ALA A 41 6.94 9.37 0.59
CA ALA A 41 8.32 9.81 0.77
C ALA A 41 9.26 8.65 1.13
N GLU A 42 8.83 7.74 2.02
CA GLU A 42 9.58 6.53 2.37
C GLU A 42 9.78 5.62 1.16
N LEU A 43 8.75 5.42 0.34
CA LEU A 43 8.84 4.59 -0.87
C LEU A 43 9.84 5.18 -1.89
N MET A 44 9.83 6.50 -2.07
CA MET A 44 10.80 7.19 -2.93
C MET A 44 12.22 7.04 -2.41
N LEU A 45 12.44 7.19 -1.11
CA LEU A 45 13.75 6.98 -0.49
C LEU A 45 14.24 5.53 -0.68
N TRP A 46 13.37 4.54 -0.50
CA TRP A 46 13.76 3.14 -0.69
C TRP A 46 14.16 2.83 -2.12
N GLN A 47 13.46 3.42 -3.10
CA GLN A 47 13.81 3.30 -4.51
C GLN A 47 15.24 3.80 -4.76
N GLU A 48 15.61 4.97 -4.21
CA GLU A 48 16.95 5.54 -4.33
C GLU A 48 18.01 4.68 -3.64
N VAL A 49 17.74 4.24 -2.41
CA VAL A 49 18.71 3.49 -1.58
C VAL A 49 18.97 2.07 -2.11
N HIS A 50 17.96 1.42 -2.69
CA HIS A 50 18.05 0.01 -3.12
C HIS A 50 18.14 -0.18 -4.63
N GLY A 51 18.16 0.91 -5.42
CA GLY A 51 18.24 0.85 -6.88
C GLY A 51 17.04 0.13 -7.53
N TRP A 52 15.84 0.25 -6.95
CA TRP A 52 14.66 -0.40 -7.52
C TRP A 52 14.26 0.26 -8.84
N GLY A 53 13.94 -0.54 -9.86
CA GLY A 53 13.46 -0.06 -11.17
C GLY A 53 14.56 0.31 -12.17
N GLN A 54 15.82 -0.02 -11.90
CA GLN A 54 16.86 -0.12 -12.93
C GLN A 54 16.76 -1.42 -13.72
#